data_AF-A0A3M2E1E0-F1
#
_entry.id   AF-A0A3M2E1E0-F1
#
_cell.length_a   1.000
_cell.length_b   1.000
_cell.length_c   1.000
_cell.angle_alpha   90.00
_cell.angle_beta   90.00
_cell.angle_gamma   90.00
#
_symmetry.space_group_name_H-M   'P 1'
#
loop_
_entity.id
_entity.type
_entity.pdbx_description
1 polymer ?
#
loop_
_entity_poly.entity_id
_entity_poly.type
_entity_poly.pdbx_seq_one_letter_code
_entity_poly.pdbx_strand_id
1 'polypeptide(L)' 'HLKRIGEPRQLSLMLNQVPGVVENGLFIDICDVVIIGASDGSVEIRDINNGTVSREQIDELDDDNIFRDVVD' A
#
# COMPACT_ATOMS: atom_id res chain seq x y z
N HIS A 1 14.28 -12.20 9.54
CA HIS A 1 14.34 -12.64 10.95
C HIS A 1 13.00 -13.09 11.54
N LEU A 2 11.87 -12.38 11.38
CA LEU A 2 10.57 -12.81 11.94
C LEU A 2 9.73 -13.71 11.01
N LYS A 3 9.97 -13.69 9.70
CA LYS A 3 9.19 -14.41 8.66
C LYS A 3 7.70 -14.02 8.68
N ARG A 4 6.89 -14.63 9.54
CA ARG A 4 5.45 -14.39 9.66
C ARG A 4 5.12 -13.86 11.05
N ILE A 5 4.30 -12.82 11.12
CA ILE A 5 3.74 -12.28 12.36
C ILE A 5 2.31 -12.80 12.49
N GLY A 6 2.02 -13.50 13.59
CA GLY A 6 0.67 -14.04 13.86
C GLY A 6 -0.28 -12.98 14.39
N GLU A 7 0.15 -12.27 15.44
CA GLU A 7 -0.65 -11.28 16.16
C GLU A 7 -0.05 -9.87 16.00
N PRO A 8 -0.19 -9.21 14.84
CA PRO A 8 0.47 -7.95 14.55
C PRO A 8 0.05 -6.82 15.51
N ARG A 9 -1.22 -6.80 15.93
CA ARG A 9 -1.72 -5.79 16.88
C ARG A 9 -1.05 -5.91 18.24
N GLN A 10 -1.00 -7.13 18.78
CA GLN A 10 -0.34 -7.39 20.06
C GLN A 10 1.16 -7.08 19.97
N LEU A 11 1.81 -7.47 18.88
CA LEU A 11 3.23 -7.19 18.68
C LEU A 11 3.50 -5.68 18.62
N SER A 12 2.70 -4.91 17.87
CA SER A 12 2.85 -3.45 17.79
C SER A 12 2.72 -2.79 19.19
N LEU A 13 1.71 -3.17 19.96
CA LEU A 13 1.52 -2.70 21.33
C LEU A 13 2.74 -3.02 22.21
N MET A 14 3.29 -4.22 22.13
CA MET A 14 4.47 -4.61 22.91
C MET A 14 5.73 -3.84 22.50
N LEU A 15 5.96 -3.65 21.19
CA LEU A 15 7.12 -2.93 20.67
C LEU A 15 7.12 -1.47 21.13
N ASN A 16 5.95 -0.83 21.16
CA ASN A 16 5.81 0.56 21.58
C ASN A 16 6.10 0.77 23.09
N GLN A 17 6.10 -0.29 23.90
CA GLN A 17 6.47 -0.23 25.31
C GLN A 17 7.98 -0.40 25.58
N VAL A 18 8.80 -0.68 24.56
CA VAL A 18 10.23 -0.91 24.72
C VAL A 18 10.99 0.43 24.74
N PRO A 19 11.75 0.77 25.80
CA PRO A 19 12.53 1.99 25.84
C PRO A 19 13.52 2.10 24.67
N GLY A 20 13.52 3.25 23.99
CA GLY A 20 14.37 3.50 22.82
C GLY A 20 13.71 3.09 21.48
N VAL A 21 12.58 2.39 21.49
CA VAL A 21 11.73 2.25 20.31
C VAL A 21 10.90 3.51 20.18
N VAL A 22 11.05 4.19 19.03
CA VAL A 22 10.30 5.40 18.72
C VAL A 22 9.00 5.05 18.01
N GLU A 23 9.08 4.19 16.99
CA GLU A 23 7.95 3.73 16.19
C GLU A 23 8.28 2.36 15.57
N ASN A 24 7.26 1.60 15.18
CA ASN A 24 7.43 0.34 14.46
C ASN A 24 6.78 0.38 13.06
N GLY A 25 7.18 -0.52 12.17
CA GLY A 25 6.72 -0.54 10.78
C GLY A 25 5.35 -1.19 10.56
N LEU A 26 4.51 -1.37 11.58
CA LEU A 26 3.20 -2.03 11.45
C LEU A 26 2.08 -1.01 11.28
N PHE A 27 1.58 -0.88 10.05
CA PHE A 27 0.51 0.03 9.66
C PHE A 27 -0.86 -0.67 9.84
N ILE A 28 -1.33 -0.76 11.08
CA ILE A 28 -2.54 -1.52 11.46
C ILE A 28 -3.75 -0.61 11.42
N ASP A 29 -4.82 -1.04 10.75
CA ASP A 29 -6.13 -0.35 10.64
C ASP A 29 -6.10 1.08 10.07
N ILE A 30 -5.05 1.46 9.34
CA ILE A 30 -4.92 2.80 8.75
C ILE A 30 -4.96 2.81 7.22
N CYS A 31 -4.99 1.62 6.60
CA CYS A 31 -5.04 1.49 5.14
C CYS A 31 -6.48 1.27 4.69
N ASP A 32 -7.03 2.28 4.00
CA ASP A 32 -8.35 2.23 3.39
C ASP A 32 -8.34 1.61 1.97
N VAL A 33 -7.31 1.94 1.18
CA VAL A 33 -7.17 1.52 -0.22
C VAL A 33 -5.76 0.96 -0.48
N VAL A 34 -5.69 -0.18 -1.17
CA VAL A 34 -4.45 -0.79 -1.67
C VAL A 34 -4.49 -0.85 -3.19
N ILE A 35 -3.45 -0.31 -3.83
CA ILE A 35 -3.25 -0.39 -5.29
C ILE A 35 -2.04 -1.29 -5.57
N ILE A 36 -2.23 -2.32 -6.38
CA ILE A 36 -1.22 -3.33 -6.70
C ILE A 36 -0.95 -3.29 -8.21
N GLY A 37 0.20 -2.77 -8.61
CA GLY A 37 0.67 -2.84 -9.99
C GLY A 37 1.51 -4.10 -10.24
N ALA A 38 1.29 -4.76 -11.36
CA ALA A 38 2.08 -5.90 -11.83
C ALA A 38 2.96 -5.51 -13.03
N SER A 39 3.98 -6.33 -13.30
CA SER A 39 4.94 -6.09 -14.38
C SER A 39 4.34 -6.22 -15.79
N ASP A 40 3.15 -6.81 -15.92
CA ASP A 40 2.41 -6.94 -17.16
C ASP A 40 1.45 -5.77 -17.42
N GLY A 41 1.52 -4.71 -16.60
CA GLY A 41 0.64 -3.54 -16.73
C GLY A 41 -0.73 -3.71 -16.07
N SER A 42 -1.02 -4.86 -15.45
CA SER A 42 -2.26 -5.03 -14.69
C SER A 42 -2.18 -4.27 -13.35
N VAL A 43 -3.31 -3.68 -12.96
CA VAL A 43 -3.48 -2.94 -11.70
C VAL A 43 -4.69 -3.50 -10.96
N GLU A 44 -4.54 -3.84 -9.69
CA GLU A 44 -5.65 -4.23 -8.81
C GLU A 44 -5.84 -3.18 -7.71
N ILE A 45 -7.05 -2.66 -7.57
CA ILE A 45 -7.41 -1.68 -6.54
C ILE A 45 -8.38 -2.35 -5.56
N ARG A 46 -8.03 -2.35 -4.28
CA ARG A 46 -8.87 -2.86 -3.19
C ARG A 46 -9.24 -1.70 -2.27
N ASP A 47 -10.52 -1.45 -2.10
CA ASP A 47 -11.06 -0.41 -1.21
C ASP A 47 -11.96 -1.07 -0.16
N ILE A 48 -11.60 -0.93 1.12
CA ILE A 48 -12.36 -1.51 2.23
C ILE A 48 -13.63 -0.73 2.56
N ASN A 49 -13.65 0.58 2.30
CA ASN A 49 -14.78 1.45 2.59
C ASN A 49 -15.94 1.17 1.63
N ASN A 50 -15.60 0.90 0.37
CA ASN A 50 -16.58 0.55 -0.65
C ASN A 50 -16.79 -0.96 -0.78
N GLY A 51 -15.93 -1.78 -0.15
CA GLY A 51 -15.96 -3.24 -0.25
C GLY A 51 -15.66 -3.73 -1.68
N THR A 52 -14.91 -2.95 -2.45
CA THR A 52 -14.70 -3.18 -3.89
C THR A 52 -13.30 -3.70 -4.20
N VAL A 53 -13.21 -4.58 -5.19
CA VAL A 53 -11.96 -4.96 -5.85
C VAL A 53 -12.13 -4.71 -7.35
N SER A 54 -11.37 -3.77 -7.92
CA SER A 54 -11.34 -3.51 -9.36
C SER A 54 -9.99 -3.94 -9.95
N ARG A 55 -10.02 -4.30 -11.23
CA ARG A 55 -8.82 -4.59 -12.02
C ARG A 55 -8.84 -3.77 -13.29
N GLU A 56 -7.71 -3.15 -13.58
CA GLU A 56 -7.48 -2.32 -14.74
C GLU A 56 -6.25 -2.85 -15.46
N GLN A 57 -6.21 -2.68 -16.78
CA GLN A 57 -5.06 -3.01 -17.62
C GLN A 57 -4.57 -1.69 -18.22
N ILE A 58 -3.30 -1.38 -18.01
CA ILE A 58 -2.66 -0.24 -18.66
C ILE A 58 -1.97 -0.78 -19.92
N ASP A 59 -2.60 -0.55 -21.07
CA ASP A 59 -2.15 -1.10 -22.35
C ASP A 59 -0.94 -0.35 -22.93
N GLU A 60 -0.80 0.94 -22.65
CA GLU A 60 0.26 1.79 -23.22
C GLU A 60 0.70 2.82 -22.18
N LEU A 61 1.98 2.79 -21.78
CA LEU A 61 2.63 4.01 -21.31
C LEU A 61 2.85 4.82 -22.59
N ASP A 62 1.95 5.77 -22.89
CA ASP A 62 2.24 6.76 -23.93
C ASP A 62 3.66 7.29 -23.68
N ASP A 63 4.54 7.19 -24.69
CA ASP A 63 5.92 7.72 -24.61
C ASP A 63 5.94 9.26 -24.44
N ASP A 64 4.76 9.88 -24.44
CA ASP A 64 4.58 11.30 -24.19
C ASP A 64 4.65 11.65 -22.70
N ASN A 65 5.33 12.76 -22.42
CA ASN A 65 5.53 13.25 -21.06
C ASN A 65 4.19 13.68 -20.43
N ILE A 66 3.77 12.95 -19.39
CA ILE A 66 2.54 13.18 -18.60
C ILE A 66 2.48 14.55 -17.89
N PHE A 67 3.56 15.33 -17.89
CA PHE A 67 3.63 16.67 -17.28
C PHE A 67 3.55 17.82 -18.28
N ARG A 68 3.31 17.55 -19.57
CA ARG A 68 3.25 18.59 -20.61
C ARG A 68 2.27 19.72 -20.27
N ASP A 69 1.13 19.40 -19.69
CA ASP A 69 0.04 20.35 -19.45
C ASP A 69 0.16 21.14 -18.13
N VAL A 70 1.20 20.90 -17.33
CA VAL A 70 1.42 21.59 -16.04
C VAL A 70 2.23 22.88 -16.20
N VAL A 71 2.73 23.17 -17.41
CA VAL A 71 3.69 24.26 -17.67
C VAL A 71 3.06 25.49 -18.34
N ASP A 72 1.74 25.53 -18.57
CA ASP A 72 1.02 26.72 -19.07
C ASP A 72 0.39 27.57 -17.96
#